data_AF-A0A7S3XXW5-F1
#
_entry.id   AF-A0A7S3XXW5-F1
#
_cell.length_a   1.000
_cell.length_b   1.000
_cell.length_c   1.000
_cell.angle_alpha   90.00
_cell.angle_beta   90.00
_cell.angle_gamma   90.00
#
_symmetry.space_group_name_H-M   'P 1'
#
loop_
_entity.id
_entity.type
_entity.pdbx_description
1 polymer ?
#
loop_
_entity_poly.entity_id
_entity_poly.type
_entity_poly.pdbx_seq_one_letter_code
_entity_poly.pdbx_strand_id
1 'polypeptide(L)'
;QGINTDSCEACREDSELNETFYQRFQVSVCNQCKISNDDYKLITKAEVVQMFCLPEGTIQVLDFIEKENPRHGTWTPMKLFLQKQVKKYSHDRWGGLEGLLQERRRRDEKKLKNALKRTSGLLKKSKAHHQGK
;
A
#
# COMPACT_ATOMS: atom_id res chain seq x y z
N GLN A 1 15.99 -18.08 -23.02
CA GLN A 1 15.88 -16.77 -23.68
C GLN A 1 16.36 -15.74 -22.66
N GLY A 2 17.49 -15.09 -22.92
CA GLY A 2 18.08 -14.13 -21.99
C GLY A 2 17.21 -12.88 -21.93
N ILE A 3 16.83 -12.47 -20.72
CA ILE A 3 16.14 -11.19 -20.53
C ILE A 3 17.16 -10.11 -20.87
N ASN A 4 16.86 -9.27 -21.86
CA ASN A 4 17.66 -8.11 -22.17
C ASN A 4 17.54 -7.14 -20.97
N THR A 5 18.58 -7.10 -20.14
CA THR A 5 18.65 -6.29 -18.91
C THR A 5 19.24 -4.90 -19.15
N ASP A 6 19.42 -4.48 -20.40
CA ASP A 6 20.18 -3.26 -20.70
C ASP A 6 19.28 -2.03 -20.97
N SER A 7 17.96 -2.26 -21.10
CA SER A 7 16.99 -1.20 -21.38
C SER A 7 15.92 -1.05 -20.29
N CYS A 8 15.52 0.19 -20.04
CA CYS A 8 14.48 0.52 -19.08
C CYS A 8 13.10 0.06 -19.61
N GLU A 9 12.33 -0.69 -18.83
CA GLU A 9 11.03 -1.19 -19.26
C GLU A 9 9.97 -0.08 -19.43
N ALA A 10 10.21 1.10 -18.86
CA ALA A 10 9.31 2.24 -18.87
C ALA A 10 9.52 3.16 -20.08
N CYS A 11 10.75 3.60 -20.35
CA CYS A 11 11.07 4.48 -21.48
C CYS A 11 11.64 3.74 -22.71
N ARG A 12 12.04 2.47 -22.57
CA ARG A 12 12.67 1.66 -23.62
C ARG A 12 14.02 2.17 -24.11
N GLU A 13 14.64 3.08 -23.35
CA GLU A 13 15.98 3.60 -23.65
C GLU A 13 17.05 2.82 -22.88
N ASP A 14 18.21 2.67 -23.52
CA ASP A 14 19.43 2.13 -22.90
C ASP A 14 19.93 3.15 -21.87
N SER A 15 20.00 2.73 -20.61
CA SER A 15 20.29 3.63 -19.48
C SER A 15 20.76 2.85 -18.26
N GLU A 16 21.39 3.56 -17.31
CA GLU A 16 21.76 2.95 -16.03
C GLU A 16 20.50 2.57 -15.24
N LEU A 17 20.32 1.27 -15.05
CA LEU A 17 19.16 0.71 -14.34
C LEU A 17 19.38 0.69 -12.82
N ASN A 18 18.28 0.80 -12.09
CA ASN A 18 18.30 0.72 -10.64
C ASN A 18 18.47 -0.74 -10.18
N GLU A 19 19.68 -1.12 -9.81
CA GLU A 19 20.02 -2.48 -9.39
C GLU A 19 19.14 -2.99 -8.23
N THR A 20 18.80 -2.13 -7.27
CA THR A 20 17.95 -2.52 -6.14
C THR A 20 16.55 -2.94 -6.60
N PHE A 21 15.99 -2.25 -7.59
CA PHE A 21 14.68 -2.60 -8.15
C PHE A 21 14.73 -3.91 -8.93
N TYR A 22 15.81 -4.14 -9.67
CA TYR A 22 16.00 -5.40 -10.37
C TYR A 22 16.15 -6.57 -9.38
N GLN A 23 17.07 -6.46 -8.42
CA GLN A 23 17.32 -7.52 -7.43
C GLN A 23 16.07 -7.85 -6.61
N ARG A 24 15.31 -6.84 -6.17
CA ARG A 24 14.20 -7.04 -5.23
C ARG A 24 12.84 -7.24 -5.89
N PHE A 25 12.61 -6.68 -7.07
CA PHE A 25 11.31 -6.73 -7.73
C PHE A 25 11.37 -7.32 -9.15
N GLN A 26 12.57 -7.66 -9.65
CA GLN A 26 12.79 -8.08 -11.04
C GLN A 26 12.30 -7.03 -12.03
N VAL A 27 12.50 -5.75 -11.70
CA VAL A 27 12.07 -4.58 -12.47
C VAL A 27 13.29 -3.81 -13.00
N SER A 28 13.43 -3.79 -14.33
CA SER A 28 14.44 -3.03 -15.06
C SER A 28 14.00 -1.59 -15.28
N VAL A 29 14.28 -0.68 -14.34
CA VAL A 29 13.86 0.73 -14.43
C VAL A 29 15.05 1.68 -14.21
N CYS A 30 15.18 2.70 -15.05
CA CYS A 30 16.18 3.75 -14.86
C CYS A 30 15.78 4.71 -13.74
N ASN A 31 16.75 5.48 -13.22
CA ASN A 31 16.49 6.41 -12.11
C ASN A 31 15.46 7.49 -12.47
N GLN A 32 15.44 7.95 -13.73
CA GLN A 32 14.48 8.97 -14.18
C GLN A 32 13.03 8.43 -14.14
N CYS A 33 12.78 7.27 -14.75
CA CYS A 33 11.46 6.65 -14.76
C CYS A 33 11.00 6.21 -13.37
N LYS A 34 11.92 5.80 -12.51
CA LYS A 34 11.63 5.48 -11.11
C LYS A 34 11.02 6.67 -10.36
N ILE A 35 11.45 7.89 -10.68
CA ILE A 35 10.97 9.13 -10.04
C ILE A 35 9.69 9.65 -10.72
N SER A 36 9.64 9.60 -12.06
CA SER A 36 8.56 10.22 -12.83
C SER A 36 7.28 9.39 -12.97
N ASN A 37 7.29 8.12 -12.58
CA ASN A 37 6.15 7.22 -12.76
C ASN A 37 5.73 6.55 -11.43
N ASP A 38 4.45 6.76 -11.07
CA ASP A 38 3.82 6.24 -9.86
C ASP A 38 3.87 4.72 -9.72
N ASP A 39 3.97 3.96 -10.82
CA ASP A 39 4.11 2.50 -10.74
C ASP A 39 5.41 2.10 -10.04
N TYR A 40 6.46 2.90 -10.17
CA TYR A 40 7.76 2.61 -9.56
C TYR A 40 7.95 3.24 -8.18
N LYS A 41 6.92 3.91 -7.65
CA LYS A 41 6.95 4.44 -6.30
C LYS A 41 6.98 3.29 -5.28
N LEU A 42 7.78 3.50 -4.23
CA LEU A 42 7.77 2.65 -3.05
C LEU A 42 6.76 3.18 -2.04
N ILE A 43 5.89 2.30 -1.56
CA ILE A 43 4.80 2.62 -0.63
C ILE A 43 4.91 1.79 0.66
N THR A 44 4.47 2.37 1.76
CA THR A 44 4.49 1.73 3.07
C THR A 44 3.38 0.69 3.20
N LYS A 45 3.54 -0.24 4.16
CA LYS A 45 2.49 -1.20 4.52
C LYS A 45 1.14 -0.53 4.83
N ALA A 46 1.17 0.62 5.49
CA ALA A 46 -0.05 1.37 5.81
C ALA A 46 -0.77 1.86 4.55
N GLU A 47 -0.03 2.38 3.57
CA GLU A 47 -0.57 2.77 2.27
C GLU A 47 -1.14 1.57 1.49
N VAL A 48 -0.47 0.41 1.52
CA VAL A 48 -0.99 -0.83 0.91
C VAL A 48 -2.36 -1.20 1.47
N VAL A 49 -2.51 -1.19 2.81
CA VAL A 49 -3.77 -1.54 3.46
C VAL A 49 -4.87 -0.49 3.20
N GLN A 50 -4.54 0.79 3.30
CA GLN A 50 -5.50 1.88 3.20
C GLN A 50 -5.94 2.15 1.76
N MET A 51 -5.01 2.16 0.82
CA MET A 51 -5.27 2.55 -0.56
C MET A 51 -5.62 1.35 -1.44
N PHE A 52 -4.98 0.20 -1.23
CA PHE A 52 -5.15 -0.99 -2.09
C PHE A 52 -6.00 -2.09 -1.43
N CYS A 53 -6.45 -1.85 -0.20
CA CYS A 53 -7.35 -2.74 0.52
C CYS A 53 -6.84 -4.19 0.67
N LEU A 54 -5.54 -4.44 0.48
CA LEU A 54 -4.99 -5.80 0.55
C LEU A 54 -4.98 -6.29 2.02
N PRO A 55 -5.35 -7.57 2.26
CA PRO A 55 -5.28 -8.17 3.58
C PRO A 55 -3.83 -8.52 3.94
N GLU A 56 -3.57 -8.65 5.24
CA GLU A 56 -2.24 -8.95 5.78
C GLU A 56 -1.60 -10.20 5.14
N GLY A 57 -2.36 -11.28 4.95
CA GLY A 57 -1.86 -12.49 4.31
C GLY A 57 -1.36 -12.29 2.88
N THR A 58 -1.97 -11.37 2.11
CA THR A 58 -1.47 -11.01 0.78
C THR A 58 -0.23 -10.12 0.88
N ILE A 59 -0.16 -9.23 1.87
CA ILE A 59 1.00 -8.34 2.05
C ILE A 59 2.26 -9.13 2.40
N GLN A 60 2.13 -10.22 3.15
CA GLN A 60 3.27 -11.05 3.57
C GLN A 60 3.99 -11.75 2.41
N VAL A 61 3.32 -11.96 1.27
CA VAL A 61 3.91 -12.59 0.09
C VAL A 61 4.40 -11.58 -0.95
N LEU A 62 4.26 -10.28 -0.69
CA LEU A 62 4.81 -9.23 -1.55
C LEU A 62 6.29 -9.03 -1.28
N ASP A 63 7.04 -8.75 -2.34
CA ASP A 63 8.42 -8.32 -2.22
C ASP A 63 8.49 -6.92 -1.58
N PHE A 64 9.55 -6.66 -0.83
CA PHE A 64 9.76 -5.39 -0.15
C PHE A 64 11.24 -5.04 -0.01
N ILE A 65 11.52 -3.74 0.11
CA ILE A 65 12.81 -3.21 0.56
C ILE A 65 12.67 -2.80 2.02
N GLU A 66 13.68 -3.10 2.84
CA GLU A 66 13.77 -2.59 4.20
C GLU A 66 14.60 -1.31 4.23
N LYS A 67 14.12 -0.33 5.01
CA LYS A 67 14.81 0.91 5.34
C LYS A 67 14.76 1.15 6.84
N GLU A 68 15.75 1.86 7.36
CA GLU A 68 15.70 2.33 8.74
C GLU A 68 14.39 3.07 9.00
N ASN A 69 13.84 2.86 10.19
CA ASN A 69 12.58 3.47 10.54
C ASN A 69 12.79 5.00 10.66
N PRO A 70 12.07 5.83 9.89
CA PRO A 70 12.31 7.26 9.82
C PRO A 70 12.03 7.99 11.14
N ARG A 71 11.33 7.34 12.08
CA ARG A 71 11.11 7.89 13.42
C ARG A 71 12.29 7.63 14.35
N HIS A 72 12.78 6.40 14.37
CA HIS A 72 13.93 5.97 15.18
C HIS A 72 14.63 4.77 14.55
N GLY A 73 15.90 4.89 14.19
CA GLY A 73 16.66 3.83 13.51
C GLY A 73 16.78 2.52 14.29
N THR A 74 16.62 2.54 15.62
CA THR A 74 16.65 1.33 16.47
C THR A 74 15.34 0.56 16.49
N TRP A 75 14.25 1.12 15.95
CA TRP A 75 12.97 0.42 15.85
C TRP A 75 12.98 -0.57 14.69
N THR A 76 11.95 -1.42 14.64
CA THR A 76 11.77 -2.34 13.52
C THR A 76 11.85 -1.59 12.18
N PRO A 77 12.72 -2.04 11.25
CA PRO A 77 12.85 -1.43 9.93
C PRO A 77 11.52 -1.30 9.21
N MET A 78 11.37 -0.22 8.46
CA MET A 78 10.20 0.03 7.64
C MET A 78 10.28 -0.82 6.36
N LYS A 79 9.18 -1.51 6.05
CA LYS A 79 9.01 -2.23 4.78
C LYS A 79 8.36 -1.33 3.73
N LEU A 80 8.99 -1.29 2.56
CA LEU A 80 8.58 -0.53 1.39
C LEU A 80 8.28 -1.47 0.23
N PHE A 81 7.06 -1.39 -0.30
CA PHE A 81 6.53 -2.26 -1.35
C PHE A 81 6.47 -1.51 -2.68
N LEU A 82 6.68 -2.21 -3.80
CA LEU A 82 6.54 -1.61 -5.13
C LEU A 82 5.07 -1.39 -5.49
N GLN A 83 4.70 -0.14 -5.80
CA GLN A 83 3.31 0.22 -6.12
C GLN A 83 2.76 -0.54 -7.34
N LYS A 84 3.56 -0.78 -8.39
CA LYS A 84 3.20 -1.61 -9.57
C LYS A 84 2.75 -3.02 -9.17
N GLN A 85 3.52 -3.68 -8.31
CA GLN A 85 3.20 -5.03 -7.82
C GLN A 85 1.91 -4.99 -6.98
N VAL A 86 1.82 -4.04 -6.05
CA VAL A 86 0.63 -3.87 -5.19
C VAL A 86 -0.64 -3.60 -6.02
N LYS A 87 -0.57 -2.74 -7.05
CA LYS A 87 -1.67 -2.46 -7.98
C LYS A 87 -2.17 -3.75 -8.64
N LYS A 88 -1.25 -4.58 -9.15
CA LYS A 88 -1.60 -5.87 -9.78
C LYS A 88 -2.40 -6.76 -8.82
N TYR A 89 -1.85 -7.04 -7.63
CA TYR A 89 -2.54 -7.87 -6.63
C TYR A 89 -3.90 -7.30 -6.20
N SER A 90 -3.98 -5.98 -6.10
CA SER A 90 -5.23 -5.30 -5.75
C SER A 90 -6.28 -5.46 -6.85
N HIS A 91 -5.89 -5.22 -8.10
CA HIS A 91 -6.79 -5.38 -9.25
C HIS A 91 -7.23 -6.83 -9.42
N ASP A 92 -6.33 -7.80 -9.28
CA ASP A 92 -6.66 -9.23 -9.36
C ASP A 92 -7.67 -9.62 -8.27
N ARG A 93 -7.53 -9.05 -7.07
CA ARG A 93 -8.42 -9.33 -5.94
C ARG A 93 -9.80 -8.69 -6.08
N TRP A 94 -9.85 -7.45 -6.56
CA TRP A 94 -11.07 -6.65 -6.53
C TRP A 94 -11.76 -6.53 -7.89
N GLY A 95 -11.21 -7.09 -8.96
CA GLY A 95 -11.77 -6.95 -10.31
C GLY A 95 -11.45 -5.60 -10.94
N GLY A 96 -10.20 -5.14 -10.78
CA GLY A 96 -9.72 -3.87 -11.32
C GLY A 96 -10.01 -2.66 -10.45
N LEU A 97 -9.91 -1.48 -11.06
CA LEU A 97 -10.01 -0.20 -10.37
C LEU A 97 -11.41 0.02 -9.77
N GLU A 98 -12.48 -0.30 -10.50
CA GLU A 98 -13.83 -0.03 -10.03
C GLU A 98 -14.17 -0.85 -8.78
N GLY A 99 -13.83 -2.13 -8.76
CA GLY A 99 -14.07 -2.96 -7.58
C GLY A 99 -13.19 -2.55 -6.39
N LEU A 100 -11.96 -2.07 -6.62
CA LEU A 100 -11.15 -1.48 -5.56
C LEU A 100 -11.82 -0.22 -4.97
N LEU A 101 -12.37 0.65 -5.82
CA LEU A 101 -13.09 1.84 -5.37
C LEU A 101 -14.35 1.47 -4.58
N GLN A 102 -15.10 0.45 -5.03
CA GLN A 102 -16.26 -0.06 -4.31
C GLN A 102 -15.89 -0.62 -2.93
N GLU A 103 -14.81 -1.40 -2.84
CA GLU A 103 -14.33 -1.92 -1.55
C GLU A 103 -13.89 -0.80 -0.61
N ARG A 104 -13.23 0.25 -1.14
CA ARG A 104 -12.86 1.41 -0.33
C ARG A 104 -14.09 2.11 0.25
N ARG A 105 -15.10 2.39 -0.60
CA ARG A 105 -16.38 2.97 -0.16
C ARG A 105 -17.03 2.11 0.95
N ARG A 106 -17.09 0.79 0.75
CA ARG A 106 -17.65 -0.15 1.73
C ARG A 106 -16.92 -0.10 3.07
N ARG A 107 -15.58 -0.01 3.07
CA ARG A 107 -14.78 0.11 4.31
C ARG A 107 -15.04 1.44 5.02
N ASP A 108 -15.15 2.54 4.27
CA ASP A 108 -15.36 3.86 4.85
C ASP A 108 -16.77 4.02 5.43
N GLU A 109 -17.79 3.50 4.76
CA GLU A 109 -19.15 3.39 5.33
C GLU A 109 -19.17 2.57 6.61
N LYS A 110 -18.44 1.44 6.64
CA LYS A 110 -18.36 0.60 7.85
C LYS A 110 -17.68 1.34 9.00
N LYS A 111 -16.61 2.09 8.73
CA LYS A 111 -15.95 2.94 9.74
C LYS A 111 -16.91 4.01 10.27
N LEU A 112 -17.63 4.70 9.39
CA LEU A 112 -18.61 5.73 9.77
C LEU A 112 -19.73 5.15 10.63
N LYS A 113 -20.35 4.03 10.20
CA LYS A 113 -21.39 3.33 10.96
C LYS A 113 -20.90 2.92 12.35
N ASN A 114 -19.67 2.41 12.45
CA ASN A 114 -19.08 2.03 13.74
C ASN A 114 -18.80 3.24 14.63
N ALA A 115 -18.34 4.37 14.07
CA ALA A 115 -18.15 5.62 14.80
C ALA A 115 -19.47 6.15 15.37
N LEU A 116 -20.53 6.21 14.55
CA LEU A 116 -21.86 6.63 14.98
C LEU A 116 -22.42 5.76 16.12
N LYS A 117 -22.28 4.43 16.00
CA LYS A 117 -22.67 3.49 17.06
C LYS A 117 -21.94 3.77 18.38
N ARG A 118 -20.64 4.01 18.34
CA ARG A 118 -19.84 4.34 19.53
C ARG A 118 -20.33 5.63 20.18
N THR A 119 -20.51 6.70 19.40
CA THR A 119 -20.98 7.99 19.93
C THR A 119 -22.38 7.86 20.54
N SER A 120 -23.31 7.16 19.88
CA SER A 120 -24.65 6.94 20.41
C SER A 120 -24.65 6.15 21.73
N GLY A 121 -23.75 5.16 21.85
CA GLY A 121 -23.56 4.39 23.09
C GLY A 121 -23.01 5.23 24.24
N LEU A 122 -22.08 6.14 23.96
CA LEU A 122 -21.53 7.07 24.96
C LEU A 122 -22.61 8.03 25.50
N LEU A 123 -23.45 8.58 24.62
CA LEU A 123 -24.56 9.46 25.02
C LEU A 123 -25.57 8.75 25.92
N LYS A 124 -25.93 7.49 25.60
CA LYS A 124 -26.84 6.69 26.44
C LYS A 124 -26.26 6.41 27.84
N LYS A 125 -24.96 6.06 27.92
CA LYS A 125 -24.27 5.85 29.20
C LYS A 125 -24.18 7.13 30.04
N SER A 126 -23.89 8.27 29.42
CA SER A 126 -23.83 9.58 30.09
C SER A 126 -25.19 9.99 30.68
N LYS A 127 -26.29 9.76 29.94
CA LYS A 127 -27.66 9.99 30.44
C LYS A 127 -28.03 9.06 31.59
N ALA A 128 -27.64 7.78 31.55
CA ALA A 128 -27.90 6.84 32.63
C ALA A 128 -27.16 7.24 33.93
N HIS A 129 -25.93 7.76 33.81
CA HIS A 129 -25.16 8.25 34.97
C HIS A 129 -25.77 9.51 35.61
N HIS A 130 -26.40 10.39 34.84
CA HIS A 130 -27.08 11.59 35.37
C HIS A 130 -28.44 11.28 36.02
N GLN A 131 -29.14 10.23 35.59
CA GLN A 131 -30.45 9.85 36.13
C GLN A 131 -30.38 8.94 37.37
N GLY A 132 -29.19 8.46 37.72
CA GLY A 132 -28.94 7.63 38.91
C GLY A 132 -28.29 8.38 40.08
N LYS A 133 -28.33 9.71 40.08
CA LYS A 133 -27.91 10.58 41.19
C LYS A 133 -29.10 11.35 41.73
#